data_AF-A0A5C6MHV8-F1
#
_entry.id   AF-A0A5C6MHV8-F1
#
_cell.length_a   1.000
_cell.length_b   1.000
_cell.length_c   1.000
_cell.angle_alpha   90.00
_cell.angle_beta   90.00
_cell.angle_gamma   90.00
#
_symmetry.space_group_name_H-M   'P 1'
#
loop_
_entity.id
_entity.type
_entity.pdbx_description
1 polymer ?
#
loop_
_entity_poly.entity_id
_entity_poly.type
_entity_poly.pdbx_seq_one_letter_code
_entity_poly.pdbx_strand_id
1 'polypeptide(L)'
;MEKKLDKIGEIIYSYGAERFGVKSGNLKLQKEPAHLKSRRQREIERLVKERRCLRKQWKKAAEAERKGLEALQGDLKQRLATLRRAECLRKQHKKKERARTSFYRDPYKFVKALFVKEKFGTLKAPIKELEEHLRKTYSDH
;
A
#
# COMPACT_ATOMS: atom_id res chain seq x y z
N MET A 1 -48.74 -14.61 17.91
CA MET A 1 -48.79 -13.44 17.00
C MET A 1 -47.44 -13.23 16.31
N GLU A 2 -46.32 -13.40 17.01
CA GLU A 2 -44.95 -13.31 16.45
C GLU A 2 -44.73 -14.11 15.16
N LYS A 3 -45.12 -15.40 15.13
CA LYS A 3 -44.96 -16.26 13.94
C LYS A 3 -45.61 -15.73 12.66
N LYS A 4 -46.61 -14.85 12.75
CA LYS A 4 -47.23 -14.20 11.57
C LYS A 4 -46.41 -13.01 11.10
N LEU A 5 -45.83 -12.24 12.03
CA LEU A 5 -44.97 -11.10 11.73
C LEU A 5 -43.65 -11.54 11.08
N ASP A 6 -43.07 -12.65 11.57
CA ASP A 6 -41.84 -13.21 11.00
C ASP A 6 -42.02 -13.61 9.54
N LYS A 7 -43.15 -14.29 9.23
CA LYS A 7 -43.50 -14.70 7.87
C LYS A 7 -43.71 -13.50 6.93
N ILE A 8 -44.32 -12.42 7.43
CA ILE A 8 -44.51 -11.20 6.64
C ILE A 8 -43.16 -10.54 6.35
N GLY A 9 -42.27 -10.48 7.35
CA GLY A 9 -40.91 -9.98 7.16
C GLY A 9 -40.13 -10.78 6.10
N GLU A 10 -40.27 -12.09 6.11
CA GLU A 10 -39.61 -12.98 5.15
C GLU A 10 -40.14 -12.82 3.72
N ILE A 11 -41.47 -12.64 3.56
CA ILE A 11 -42.10 -12.36 2.26
C ILE A 11 -41.65 -10.99 1.71
N ILE A 12 -41.59 -9.96 2.56
CA ILE A 12 -41.15 -8.63 2.15
C ILE A 12 -39.67 -8.66 1.74
N TYR A 13 -38.84 -9.37 2.49
CA TYR A 13 -37.43 -9.51 2.18
C TYR A 13 -37.19 -10.30 0.89
N SER A 14 -37.88 -11.43 0.69
CA SER A 14 -37.72 -12.25 -0.52
C SER A 14 -38.15 -11.50 -1.77
N TYR A 15 -39.30 -10.83 -1.74
CA TYR A 15 -39.77 -9.99 -2.84
C TYR A 15 -38.81 -8.84 -3.15
N GLY A 16 -38.28 -8.18 -2.10
CA GLY A 16 -37.29 -7.11 -2.27
C GLY A 16 -35.97 -7.61 -2.85
N ALA A 17 -35.49 -8.76 -2.40
CA ALA A 17 -34.27 -9.40 -2.87
C ALA A 17 -34.37 -9.84 -4.34
N GLU A 18 -35.52 -10.39 -4.75
CA GLU A 18 -35.76 -10.81 -6.14
C GLU A 18 -35.85 -9.60 -7.08
N ARG A 19 -36.56 -8.54 -6.68
CA ARG A 19 -36.82 -7.38 -7.53
C ARG A 19 -35.66 -6.39 -7.61
N PHE A 20 -34.92 -6.20 -6.51
CA PHE A 20 -33.90 -5.16 -6.38
C PHE A 20 -32.49 -5.71 -6.16
N GLY A 21 -32.35 -7.04 -6.04
CA GLY A 21 -31.11 -7.68 -5.67
C GLY A 21 -30.81 -7.55 -4.17
N VAL A 22 -30.04 -8.49 -3.64
CA VAL A 22 -29.53 -8.40 -2.26
C VAL A 22 -28.30 -7.51 -2.27
N LYS A 23 -28.32 -6.41 -1.49
CA LYS A 23 -27.10 -5.68 -1.16
C LYS A 23 -26.18 -6.64 -0.40
N SER A 24 -25.20 -7.18 -1.09
CA SER A 24 -24.11 -7.93 -0.48
C SER A 24 -23.38 -6.95 0.42
N GLY A 25 -23.68 -6.96 1.71
CA GLY A 25 -23.09 -6.06 2.70
C GLY A 25 -21.59 -6.18 2.61
N ASN A 26 -20.94 -5.16 2.05
CA ASN A 26 -19.50 -5.07 1.81
C ASN A 26 -18.85 -6.45 1.63
N LEU A 27 -19.26 -7.19 0.58
CA LEU A 27 -18.31 -8.09 -0.06
C LEU A 27 -17.14 -7.18 -0.38
N LYS A 28 -16.11 -7.20 0.48
CA LYS A 28 -14.85 -6.50 0.31
C LYS A 28 -14.58 -6.62 -1.16
N LEU A 29 -14.74 -5.50 -1.90
CA LEU A 29 -14.39 -5.35 -3.30
C LEU A 29 -13.26 -6.33 -3.51
N GLN A 30 -13.52 -7.45 -4.20
CA GLN A 30 -12.51 -8.45 -4.44
C GLN A 30 -11.31 -7.65 -4.85
N LYS A 31 -10.29 -7.64 -3.98
CA LYS A 31 -9.27 -6.62 -4.00
C LYS A 31 -8.50 -6.94 -5.27
N GLU A 32 -8.93 -6.34 -6.38
CA GLU A 32 -8.32 -6.40 -7.72
C GLU A 32 -6.84 -6.54 -7.46
N PRO A 33 -6.23 -7.69 -7.85
CA PRO A 33 -5.06 -8.25 -7.21
C PRO A 33 -4.10 -7.13 -6.89
N ALA A 34 -4.00 -6.85 -5.58
CA ALA A 34 -3.44 -5.61 -5.08
C ALA A 34 -2.12 -5.36 -5.81
N HIS A 35 -2.13 -4.30 -6.63
CA HIS A 35 -0.97 -3.80 -7.36
C HIS A 35 -0.54 -4.61 -8.59
N LEU A 36 -1.28 -4.48 -9.69
CA LEU A 36 -0.73 -4.73 -11.03
C LEU A 36 0.54 -3.88 -11.20
N LYS A 37 1.69 -4.56 -11.31
CA LYS A 37 2.99 -3.92 -11.50
C LYS A 37 2.93 -3.00 -12.72
N SER A 38 3.49 -1.80 -12.59
CA SER A 38 3.66 -0.88 -13.73
C SER A 38 4.46 -1.57 -14.85
N ARG A 39 4.23 -1.19 -16.11
CA ARG A 39 5.02 -1.67 -17.26
C ARG A 39 6.54 -1.61 -16.98
N ARG A 40 7.02 -0.53 -16.37
CA ARG A 40 8.45 -0.39 -15.99
C ARG A 40 8.89 -1.38 -14.93
N GLN A 41 8.04 -1.65 -13.94
CA GLN A 41 8.36 -2.60 -12.87
C GLN A 41 8.43 -4.03 -13.40
N ARG A 42 7.50 -4.41 -14.29
CA ARG A 42 7.55 -5.71 -14.99
C ARG A 42 8.83 -5.84 -15.82
N GLU A 43 9.19 -4.79 -16.54
CA GLU A 43 10.41 -4.78 -17.35
C GLU A 43 11.68 -4.87 -16.50
N ILE A 44 11.77 -4.13 -15.38
CA ILE A 44 12.89 -4.24 -14.43
C ILE A 44 13.01 -5.67 -13.92
N GLU A 45 11.91 -6.32 -13.57
CA GLU A 45 11.93 -7.71 -13.10
C GLU A 45 12.40 -8.69 -14.16
N ARG A 46 11.93 -8.54 -15.41
CA ARG A 46 12.40 -9.32 -16.55
C ARG A 46 13.91 -9.16 -16.73
N LEU A 47 14.41 -7.93 -16.82
CA LEU A 47 15.83 -7.64 -17.02
C LEU A 47 16.70 -8.13 -15.85
N VAL A 48 16.19 -8.10 -14.62
CA VAL A 48 16.90 -8.67 -13.45
C VAL A 48 17.00 -10.19 -13.57
N LYS A 49 15.94 -10.88 -13.99
CA LYS A 49 15.98 -12.34 -14.22
C LYS A 49 16.96 -12.69 -15.33
N GLU A 50 16.89 -11.97 -16.45
CA GLU A 50 17.77 -12.15 -17.60
C GLU A 50 19.24 -11.94 -17.23
N ARG A 51 19.55 -10.83 -16.56
CA ARG A 51 20.91 -10.57 -16.07
C ARG A 51 21.41 -11.64 -15.09
N ARG A 52 20.54 -12.19 -14.22
CA ARG A 52 20.91 -13.32 -13.34
C ARG A 52 21.22 -14.57 -14.15
N CYS A 53 20.48 -14.82 -15.23
CA CYS A 53 20.73 -15.95 -16.12
C CYS A 53 22.05 -15.79 -16.88
N LEU A 54 22.28 -14.62 -17.49
CA LEU A 54 23.56 -14.32 -18.16
C LEU A 54 24.75 -14.45 -17.21
N ARG A 55 24.61 -14.02 -15.95
CA ARG A 55 25.67 -14.21 -14.95
C ARG A 55 25.95 -15.69 -14.66
N LYS A 56 24.93 -16.55 -14.66
CA LYS A 56 25.10 -18.00 -14.50
C LYS A 56 25.78 -18.61 -15.73
N GLN A 57 25.40 -18.17 -16.94
CA GLN A 57 26.02 -18.61 -18.19
C GLN A 57 27.49 -18.18 -18.26
N TRP A 58 27.80 -16.93 -17.93
CA TRP A 58 29.17 -16.40 -17.93
C TRP A 58 30.12 -17.20 -17.04
N LYS A 59 29.62 -17.68 -15.88
CA LYS A 59 30.41 -18.56 -15.00
C LYS A 59 30.77 -19.91 -15.62
N LYS A 60 29.94 -20.41 -16.55
CA LYS A 60 30.11 -21.70 -17.23
C LYS A 60 30.73 -21.57 -18.62
N ALA A 61 30.79 -20.36 -19.17
CA ALA A 61 31.21 -20.09 -20.53
C ALA A 61 32.73 -20.19 -20.71
N ALA A 62 33.13 -20.63 -21.91
CA ALA A 62 34.51 -20.60 -22.38
C ALA A 62 35.00 -19.16 -22.59
N GLU A 63 36.31 -18.94 -22.58
CA GLU A 63 36.89 -17.60 -22.63
C GLU A 63 36.50 -16.79 -23.87
N ALA A 64 36.36 -17.47 -25.02
CA ALA A 64 35.91 -16.84 -26.27
C ALA A 64 34.49 -16.24 -26.15
N GLU A 65 33.58 -16.90 -25.45
CA GLU A 65 32.18 -16.48 -25.29
C GLU A 65 31.99 -15.44 -24.18
N ARG A 66 32.92 -15.38 -23.21
CA ARG A 66 32.82 -14.49 -22.04
C ARG A 66 32.75 -13.02 -22.42
N LYS A 67 33.51 -12.59 -23.43
CA LYS A 67 33.50 -11.19 -23.91
C LYS A 67 32.13 -10.79 -24.43
N GLY A 68 31.47 -11.65 -25.21
CA GLY A 68 30.11 -11.41 -25.71
C GLY A 68 29.08 -11.35 -24.58
N LEU A 69 29.15 -12.29 -23.63
CA LEU A 69 28.28 -12.29 -22.45
C LEU A 69 28.48 -11.08 -21.55
N GLU A 70 29.70 -10.54 -21.47
CA GLU A 70 29.99 -9.32 -20.72
C GLU A 70 29.39 -8.08 -21.39
N ALA A 71 29.49 -7.96 -22.71
CA ALA A 71 28.83 -6.90 -23.47
C ALA A 71 27.31 -6.90 -23.25
N LEU A 72 26.66 -8.07 -23.38
CA LEU A 72 25.22 -8.23 -23.11
C LEU A 72 24.85 -7.85 -21.67
N GLN A 73 25.69 -8.23 -20.70
CA GLN A 73 25.48 -7.79 -19.31
C GLN A 73 25.63 -6.27 -19.14
N GLY A 74 26.53 -5.63 -19.89
CA GLY A 74 26.71 -4.19 -19.95
C GLY A 74 25.44 -3.47 -20.40
N ASP A 75 24.86 -3.91 -21.51
CA ASP A 75 23.63 -3.34 -22.07
C ASP A 75 22.46 -3.47 -21.10
N LEU A 76 22.29 -4.66 -20.50
CA LEU A 76 21.26 -4.88 -19.48
C LEU A 76 21.47 -4.00 -18.24
N LYS A 77 22.71 -3.78 -17.80
CA LYS A 77 23.02 -2.87 -16.68
C LYS A 77 22.63 -1.44 -17.00
N GLN A 78 22.98 -0.93 -18.18
CA GLN A 78 22.62 0.43 -18.60
C GLN A 78 21.10 0.60 -18.67
N ARG A 79 20.39 -0.35 -19.30
CA ARG A 79 18.94 -0.33 -19.42
C ARG A 79 18.25 -0.38 -18.05
N LEU A 80 18.73 -1.23 -17.15
CA LEU A 80 18.24 -1.29 -15.76
C LEU A 80 18.45 0.02 -15.02
N ALA A 81 19.61 0.67 -15.16
CA ALA A 81 19.90 1.93 -14.51
C ALA A 81 18.94 3.03 -14.97
N THR A 82 18.66 3.11 -16.27
CA THR A 82 17.72 4.08 -16.84
C THR A 82 16.29 3.85 -16.34
N LEU A 83 15.80 2.60 -16.37
CA LEU A 83 14.45 2.29 -15.88
C LEU A 83 14.29 2.55 -14.38
N ARG A 84 15.30 2.21 -13.57
CA ARG A 84 15.28 2.46 -12.13
C ARG A 84 15.30 3.96 -11.80
N ARG A 85 16.10 4.75 -12.52
CA ARG A 85 16.11 6.22 -12.38
C ARG A 85 14.73 6.81 -12.69
N ALA A 86 14.12 6.41 -13.81
CA ALA A 86 12.79 6.88 -14.19
C ALA A 86 11.71 6.50 -13.15
N GLU A 87 11.76 5.28 -12.60
CA GLU A 87 10.81 4.86 -11.57
C GLU A 87 11.05 5.57 -10.23
N CYS A 88 12.30 5.86 -9.88
CA CYS A 88 12.65 6.64 -8.70
C CYS A 88 12.09 8.06 -8.82
N LEU A 89 12.33 8.74 -9.94
CA LEU A 89 11.77 10.07 -10.23
C LEU A 89 10.24 10.07 -10.13
N ARG A 90 9.57 9.10 -10.77
CA ARG A 90 8.11 8.96 -10.67
C ARG A 90 7.65 8.88 -9.21
N LYS A 91 8.32 8.06 -8.38
CA LYS A 91 7.99 7.90 -6.96
C LYS A 91 8.24 9.19 -6.18
N GLN A 92 9.33 9.89 -6.45
CA GLN A 92 9.66 11.18 -5.84
C GLN A 92 8.61 12.25 -6.20
N HIS A 93 8.28 12.42 -7.48
CA HIS A 93 7.23 13.33 -7.93
C HIS A 93 5.89 13.01 -7.27
N LYS A 94 5.50 11.73 -7.24
CA LYS A 94 4.27 11.31 -6.57
C LYS A 94 4.28 11.60 -5.06
N LYS A 95 5.44 11.45 -4.40
CA LYS A 95 5.60 11.79 -2.97
C LYS A 95 5.48 13.29 -2.75
N LYS A 96 6.15 14.11 -3.58
CA LYS A 96 6.09 15.57 -3.52
C LYS A 96 4.66 16.06 -3.75
N GLU A 97 3.98 15.51 -4.75
CA GLU A 97 2.60 15.88 -5.05
C GLU A 97 1.66 15.51 -3.90
N ARG A 98 1.76 14.30 -3.36
CA ARG A 98 1.00 13.91 -2.16
C ARG A 98 1.24 14.83 -0.97
N ALA A 99 2.49 15.24 -0.74
CA ALA A 99 2.82 16.18 0.33
C ALA A 99 2.17 17.55 0.09
N ARG A 100 2.24 18.08 -1.14
CA ARG A 100 1.57 19.33 -1.54
C ARG A 100 0.06 19.22 -1.34
N THR A 101 -0.58 18.20 -1.89
CA THR A 101 -2.03 17.99 -1.75
C THR A 101 -2.42 17.88 -0.28
N SER A 102 -1.63 17.18 0.54
CA SER A 102 -1.90 17.05 1.98
C SER A 102 -1.77 18.38 2.72
N PHE A 103 -0.78 19.21 2.37
CA PHE A 103 -0.60 20.53 2.96
C PHE A 103 -1.74 21.47 2.61
N TYR A 104 -2.12 21.55 1.33
CA TYR A 104 -3.23 22.43 0.91
C TYR A 104 -4.60 21.96 1.40
N ARG A 105 -4.78 20.66 1.64
CA ARG A 105 -6.00 20.12 2.22
C ARG A 105 -6.18 20.53 3.69
N ASP A 106 -5.11 20.43 4.48
CA ASP A 106 -5.11 20.79 5.89
C ASP A 106 -3.68 21.13 6.35
N PRO A 107 -3.30 22.42 6.36
CA PRO A 107 -1.93 22.83 6.65
C PRO A 107 -1.57 22.57 8.10
N TYR A 108 -2.52 22.76 9.04
CA TYR A 108 -2.28 22.55 10.47
C TYR A 108 -2.03 21.08 10.77
N LYS A 109 -2.84 20.17 10.23
CA LYS A 109 -2.64 18.73 10.38
C LYS A 109 -1.35 18.26 9.73
N PHE A 110 -1.02 18.79 8.55
CA PHE A 110 0.24 18.48 7.87
C PHE A 110 1.46 18.90 8.70
N VAL A 111 1.48 20.14 9.19
CA VAL A 111 2.55 20.69 10.04
C VAL A 111 2.62 19.92 11.36
N LYS A 112 1.48 19.65 12.01
CA LYS A 112 1.41 18.83 13.23
C LYS A 112 2.05 17.46 13.01
N ALA A 113 1.79 16.80 11.89
CA ALA A 113 2.40 15.51 11.55
C ALA A 113 3.92 15.59 11.27
N LEU A 114 4.45 16.76 10.86
CA LEU A 114 5.89 16.95 10.65
C LEU A 114 6.67 17.13 11.96
N PHE A 115 6.13 17.93 12.88
CA PHE A 115 6.84 18.34 14.09
C PHE A 115 6.50 17.51 15.32
N VAL A 116 5.26 17.02 15.41
CA VAL A 116 4.85 16.17 16.52
C VAL A 116 5.19 14.74 16.15
N LYS A 117 6.23 14.19 16.79
CA LYS A 117 6.39 12.74 16.87
C LYS A 117 5.12 12.23 17.54
N GLU A 118 4.23 11.63 16.75
CA GLU A 118 2.97 11.13 17.27
C GLU A 118 3.28 10.23 18.47
N LYS A 119 2.85 10.66 19.67
CA LYS A 119 3.03 9.91 20.91
C LYS A 119 2.06 8.74 20.85
N PHE A 120 2.46 7.68 20.16
CA PHE A 120 1.73 6.43 20.16
C PHE A 120 2.29 5.53 21.24
N GLY A 121 1.41 5.06 22.10
CA GLY A 121 1.70 4.07 23.12
C GLY A 121 0.38 3.51 23.63
N THR A 122 0.36 2.21 23.92
CA THR A 122 -0.75 1.61 24.65
C THR A 122 -0.60 2.05 26.10
N LEU A 123 -1.62 2.71 26.64
CA LEU A 123 -1.67 3.04 28.05
C LEU A 123 -1.62 1.74 28.85
N LYS A 124 -0.60 1.60 29.72
CA LYS A 124 -0.49 0.45 30.63
C LYS A 124 -1.58 0.48 31.71
N ALA A 125 -2.03 1.68 32.07
CA ALA A 125 -3.08 1.91 33.05
C ALA A 125 -4.43 2.17 32.35
N PRO A 126 -5.56 1.78 32.97
CA PRO A 126 -6.89 2.14 32.47
C PRO A 126 -7.09 3.67 32.49
N ILE A 127 -7.87 4.17 31.53
CA ILE A 127 -8.08 5.61 31.31
C ILE A 127 -8.60 6.33 32.56
N LYS A 128 -9.47 5.69 33.34
CA LYS A 128 -10.06 6.27 34.56
C LYS A 128 -9.01 6.61 35.62
N GLU A 129 -8.02 5.74 35.82
CA GLU A 129 -6.94 5.98 36.80
C GLU A 129 -6.03 7.13 36.36
N LEU A 130 -5.76 7.23 35.06
CA LEU A 130 -5.02 8.35 34.49
C LEU A 130 -5.74 9.67 34.69
N GLU A 131 -7.05 9.71 34.41
CA GLU A 131 -7.88 10.92 34.55
C GLU A 131 -7.97 11.38 36.01
N GLU A 132 -8.15 10.45 36.96
CA GLU A 132 -8.12 10.78 38.39
C GLU A 132 -6.76 11.32 38.83
N HIS A 133 -5.66 10.71 38.36
CA HIS A 133 -4.31 11.18 38.68
C HIS A 133 -4.07 12.59 38.12
N LEU A 134 -4.41 12.84 36.86
CA LEU A 134 -4.28 14.16 36.25
C LEU A 134 -5.12 15.20 36.99
N ARG A 135 -6.36 14.85 37.37
CA ARG A 135 -7.25 15.74 38.12
C ARG A 135 -6.65 16.09 39.49
N LYS A 136 -6.16 15.12 40.24
CA LYS A 136 -5.51 15.35 41.55
C LYS A 136 -4.20 16.15 41.46
N THR A 137 -3.44 15.98 40.38
CA THR A 137 -2.07 16.53 40.28
C THR A 137 -2.06 17.93 39.68
N TYR A 138 -3.01 18.24 38.80
CA TYR A 138 -3.03 19.49 38.02
C TYR A 138 -4.32 20.30 38.17
N SER A 139 -5.30 19.87 38.96
CA SER A 139 -6.31 20.81 39.43
C SER A 139 -5.74 21.56 40.62
N ASP A 140 -5.36 22.81 40.41
CA ASP A 140 -5.28 23.74 41.54
C ASP A 140 -6.68 23.85 42.14
N HIS A 141 -6.74 23.80 43.47
CA HIS A 141 -7.97 23.87 44.27
C HIS A 141 -8.83 25.09 43.92
#